data_AF-A0AAN6FPW2-F1
#
_entry.id   AF-A0AAN6FPW2-F1
#
_cell.length_a   1.000
_cell.length_b   1.000
_cell.length_c   1.000
_cell.angle_alpha   90.00
_cell.angle_beta   90.00
_cell.angle_gamma   90.00
#
_symmetry.space_group_name_H-M   'P 1'
#
loop_
_entity.id
_entity.type
_entity.pdbx_description
1 polymer ?
#
loop_
_entity_poly.entity_id
_entity_poly.type
_entity_poly.pdbx_seq_one_letter_code
_entity_poly.pdbx_strand_id
1 'polypeptide(L)'
;MADPSLYTYPSPLEGYEGLEPLPTEVVTSGPDAKSYVNHPVSQKSPAYTDFTSPLSNGTRGGFDVHIYCLQTDASEFAFATALHERIRREFPELRIYRVWDKPIGPHPVGMFEVNVFTPEVGQ
;
A
#
# COMPACT_ATOMS: atom_id res chain seq x y z
N MET A 1 -2.53 -20.79 -0.16
CA MET A 1 -2.74 -19.85 -1.28
C MET A 1 -3.97 -20.35 -2.04
N ALA A 2 -4.99 -19.50 -2.22
CA ALA A 2 -6.13 -19.86 -3.06
C ALA A 2 -5.73 -19.80 -4.54
N ASP A 3 -6.35 -20.60 -5.40
CA ASP A 3 -6.12 -20.59 -6.85
C ASP A 3 -6.71 -19.30 -7.45
N PRO A 4 -5.90 -18.43 -8.09
CA PRO A 4 -6.37 -17.16 -8.65
C PRO A 4 -7.42 -17.32 -9.75
N SER A 5 -7.43 -18.47 -10.45
CA SER A 5 -8.39 -18.75 -11.52
C SER A 5 -9.82 -18.97 -11.05
N LEU A 6 -10.02 -19.15 -9.73
CA LEU A 6 -11.34 -19.30 -9.11
C LEU A 6 -12.10 -17.98 -8.95
N TYR A 7 -11.45 -16.84 -9.22
CA TYR A 7 -12.04 -15.52 -9.06
C TYR A 7 -12.31 -14.88 -10.43
N THR A 8 -13.49 -14.29 -10.57
CA THR A 8 -13.83 -13.44 -11.73
C THR A 8 -13.84 -11.99 -11.29
N TYR A 9 -13.22 -11.13 -12.10
CA TYR A 9 -13.15 -9.70 -11.86
C TYR A 9 -13.69 -8.97 -13.09
N PRO A 10 -14.32 -7.79 -12.92
CA PRO A 10 -14.68 -6.96 -14.05
C PRO A 10 -13.45 -6.53 -14.85
N SER A 11 -13.69 -6.06 -16.07
CA SER A 11 -12.65 -5.44 -16.90
C SER A 11 -12.04 -4.25 -16.15
N PRO A 12 -10.71 -4.08 -16.14
CA PRO A 12 -10.08 -2.85 -15.65
C PRO A 12 -10.50 -1.59 -16.43
N LEU A 13 -11.10 -1.77 -17.61
CA LEU A 13 -11.65 -0.70 -18.44
C LEU A 13 -13.16 -0.48 -18.21
N GLU A 14 -13.76 -1.14 -17.22
CA GLU A 14 -15.16 -0.90 -16.86
C GLU A 14 -15.38 0.57 -16.51
N GLY A 15 -16.31 1.22 -17.20
CA GLY A 15 -16.59 2.66 -17.10
C GLY A 15 -15.78 3.53 -18.06
N TYR A 16 -14.88 2.95 -18.85
CA TYR A 16 -14.06 3.64 -19.86
C TYR A 16 -14.33 3.12 -21.29
N GLU A 17 -15.39 2.35 -21.50
CA GLU A 17 -15.73 1.81 -22.82
C GLU A 17 -16.24 2.89 -23.79
N GLY A 18 -15.90 2.72 -25.08
CA GLY A 18 -16.41 3.58 -26.15
C GLY A 18 -15.89 5.02 -26.12
N LEU A 19 -14.87 5.32 -25.29
CA LEU A 19 -14.18 6.61 -25.30
C LEU A 19 -13.34 6.78 -26.55
N GLU A 20 -13.03 8.04 -26.87
CA GLU A 20 -12.11 8.37 -27.97
C GLU A 20 -10.74 7.69 -27.76
N PRO A 21 -10.05 7.29 -28.85
CA PRO A 21 -8.72 6.70 -28.75
C PRO A 21 -7.74 7.64 -28.04
N LEU A 22 -6.91 7.07 -27.16
CA LEU A 22 -5.85 7.83 -26.50
C LEU A 22 -4.82 8.34 -27.53
N PRO A 23 -4.23 9.53 -27.30
CA PRO A 23 -3.12 10.02 -28.11
C PRO A 23 -1.94 9.03 -28.10
N THR A 24 -1.22 8.96 -29.22
CA THR A 24 -0.03 8.09 -29.36
C THR A 24 1.26 8.89 -29.50
N GLU A 25 1.14 10.21 -29.53
CA GLU A 25 2.23 11.16 -29.54
C GLU A 25 3.02 11.06 -28.23
N VAL A 26 4.33 11.19 -28.35
CA VAL A 26 5.24 11.22 -27.20
C VAL A 26 5.76 12.63 -26.97
N VAL A 27 5.96 12.99 -25.70
CA VAL A 27 6.64 14.22 -25.31
C VAL A 27 8.08 14.18 -25.84
N THR A 28 8.51 15.21 -26.56
CA THR A 28 9.79 15.20 -27.31
C THR A 28 10.97 15.82 -26.56
N SER A 29 10.73 16.51 -25.45
CA SER A 29 11.76 17.24 -24.71
C SER A 29 11.36 17.47 -23.24
N GLY A 30 12.32 17.88 -22.42
CA GLY A 30 12.10 18.12 -20.99
C GLY A 30 12.14 16.87 -20.12
N PRO A 31 11.79 16.98 -18.83
CA PRO A 31 11.84 15.88 -17.87
C PRO A 31 10.98 14.67 -18.25
N ASP A 32 9.85 14.92 -18.93
CA ASP A 32 8.88 13.89 -19.31
C ASP A 32 9.11 13.34 -20.72
N ALA A 33 10.25 13.65 -21.35
CA ALA A 33 10.54 13.19 -22.71
C ALA A 33 10.40 11.66 -22.82
N LYS A 34 9.78 11.21 -23.93
CA LYS A 34 9.43 9.81 -24.25
C LYS A 34 8.17 9.26 -23.56
N SER A 35 7.51 10.01 -22.67
CA SER A 35 6.18 9.64 -22.17
C SER A 35 5.09 9.91 -23.21
N TYR A 36 3.96 9.22 -23.13
CA TYR A 36 2.78 9.53 -23.95
C TYR A 36 2.12 10.83 -23.49
N VAL A 37 1.61 11.60 -24.45
CA VAL A 37 0.75 12.75 -24.15
C VAL A 37 -0.60 12.24 -23.63
N ASN A 38 -0.83 12.39 -22.33
CA ASN A 38 -2.13 12.12 -21.72
C ASN A 38 -3.07 13.33 -21.83
N HIS A 39 -4.37 13.10 -21.69
CA HIS A 39 -5.34 14.19 -21.54
C HIS A 39 -5.02 15.04 -20.30
N PRO A 40 -5.32 16.35 -20.31
CA PRO A 40 -5.13 17.21 -19.15
C PRO A 40 -5.86 16.67 -17.92
N VAL A 41 -5.19 16.68 -16.78
CA VAL A 41 -5.77 16.23 -15.51
C VAL A 41 -6.81 17.23 -15.04
N SER A 42 -8.08 16.82 -14.95
CA SER A 42 -9.16 17.62 -14.35
C SER A 42 -9.30 17.37 -12.84
N GLN A 43 -9.04 16.14 -12.40
CA GLN A 43 -9.10 15.71 -10.99
C GLN A 43 -8.15 14.55 -10.74
N LYS A 44 -7.68 14.40 -9.49
CA LYS A 44 -6.92 13.21 -9.07
C LYS A 44 -7.82 11.97 -9.08
N SER A 45 -7.23 10.80 -9.28
CA SER A 45 -7.93 9.53 -9.13
C SER A 45 -8.37 9.33 -7.66
N PRO A 46 -9.57 8.80 -7.40
CA PRO A 46 -9.97 8.40 -6.04
C PRO A 46 -9.08 7.27 -5.48
N ALA A 47 -8.33 6.56 -6.34
CA ALA A 47 -7.39 5.52 -5.93
C ALA A 47 -6.18 6.05 -5.13
N TYR A 48 -6.04 7.37 -4.97
CA TYR A 48 -5.08 7.94 -4.04
C TYR A 48 -5.58 7.87 -2.59
N THR A 49 -6.87 8.10 -2.38
CA THR A 49 -7.49 8.14 -1.05
C THR A 49 -8.09 6.82 -0.62
N ASP A 50 -8.48 5.97 -1.58
CA ASP A 50 -9.16 4.70 -1.30
C ASP A 50 -8.49 3.56 -2.06
N PHE A 51 -8.34 2.40 -1.40
CA PHE A 51 -7.93 1.19 -2.10
C PHE A 51 -9.02 0.76 -3.09
N THR A 52 -8.59 0.34 -4.28
CA THR A 52 -9.51 -0.22 -5.28
C THR A 52 -9.98 -1.61 -4.85
N SER A 53 -11.22 -1.95 -5.22
CA SER A 53 -11.74 -3.30 -5.05
C SER A 53 -10.77 -4.33 -5.64
N PRO A 54 -10.51 -5.47 -4.95
CA PRO A 54 -11.24 -6.01 -3.79
C PRO A 54 -10.62 -5.65 -2.42
N LEU A 55 -9.69 -4.71 -2.36
CA LEU A 55 -9.06 -4.34 -1.09
C LEU A 55 -10.06 -3.63 -0.18
N SER A 56 -9.96 -3.91 1.11
CA SER A 56 -10.86 -3.34 2.12
C SER A 56 -10.48 -1.91 2.46
N ASN A 57 -11.44 -0.99 2.42
CA ASN A 57 -11.33 0.35 3.03
C ASN A 57 -12.01 0.41 4.41
N GLY A 58 -12.30 -0.75 5.01
CA GLY A 58 -12.92 -0.85 6.33
C GLY A 58 -11.96 -0.59 7.49
N THR A 59 -12.46 -0.76 8.71
CA THR A 59 -11.72 -0.47 9.96
C THR A 59 -10.48 -1.34 10.20
N ARG A 60 -10.28 -2.41 9.43
CA ARG A 60 -9.08 -3.25 9.45
C ARG A 60 -7.90 -2.65 8.68
N GLY A 61 -8.17 -1.71 7.77
CA GLY A 61 -7.22 -1.26 6.76
C GLY A 61 -7.26 -2.15 5.51
N GLY A 62 -6.57 -1.69 4.46
CA GLY A 62 -6.38 -2.46 3.23
C GLY A 62 -5.20 -3.42 3.32
N PHE A 63 -4.20 -3.07 4.13
CA PHE A 63 -3.02 -3.88 4.39
C PHE A 63 -2.64 -3.86 5.86
N ASP A 64 -2.11 -4.99 6.33
CA ASP A 64 -1.31 -5.11 7.53
C ASP A 64 0.16 -5.32 7.13
N VAL A 65 1.06 -4.61 7.79
CA VAL A 65 2.51 -4.74 7.61
C VAL A 65 3.06 -5.35 8.89
N HIS A 66 3.59 -6.56 8.77
CA HIS A 66 4.14 -7.32 9.89
C HIS A 66 5.66 -7.23 9.84
N ILE A 67 6.23 -6.46 10.78
CA ILE A 67 7.68 -6.29 10.89
C ILE A 67 8.18 -7.37 11.83
N TYR A 68 8.96 -8.31 11.31
CA TYR A 68 9.54 -9.40 12.08
C TYR A 68 10.95 -9.09 12.54
N CYS A 69 11.32 -9.61 13.71
CA CYS A 69 12.67 -9.60 14.24
C CYS A 69 12.94 -10.89 15.03
N LEU A 70 14.19 -11.33 15.06
CA LEU A 70 14.60 -12.39 15.97
C LEU A 70 14.69 -11.82 17.39
N GLN A 71 13.69 -12.12 18.22
CA GLN A 71 13.61 -11.64 19.61
C GLN A 71 14.79 -12.07 20.49
N THR A 72 15.50 -13.14 20.10
CA THR A 72 16.68 -13.64 20.80
C THR A 72 17.97 -12.92 20.41
N ASP A 73 17.95 -12.18 19.30
CA ASP A 73 19.05 -11.30 18.90
C ASP A 73 18.79 -9.90 19.47
N ALA A 74 19.65 -9.47 20.40
CA ALA A 74 19.48 -8.19 21.09
C ALA A 74 19.58 -6.99 20.13
N SER A 75 20.36 -7.09 19.05
CA SER A 75 20.51 -6.01 18.08
C SER A 75 19.26 -5.89 17.21
N GLU A 76 18.73 -7.00 16.70
CA GLU A 76 17.50 -6.98 15.90
C GLU A 76 16.31 -6.48 16.72
N PHE A 77 16.15 -6.97 17.96
CA PHE A 77 15.04 -6.57 18.81
C PHE A 77 15.11 -5.08 19.21
N ALA A 78 16.31 -4.58 19.52
CA ALA A 78 16.52 -3.16 19.79
C ALA A 78 16.23 -2.30 18.54
N PHE A 79 16.67 -2.73 17.36
CA PHE A 79 16.41 -2.02 16.11
C PHE A 79 14.91 -1.99 15.78
N ALA A 80 14.21 -3.13 15.90
CA ALA A 80 12.77 -3.21 15.67
C ALA A 80 11.98 -2.31 16.64
N THR A 81 12.42 -2.21 17.90
CA THR A 81 11.82 -1.31 18.89
C THR A 81 12.05 0.17 18.55
N ALA A 82 13.24 0.54 18.08
CA ALA A 82 13.52 1.89 17.62
C ALA A 82 12.74 2.25 16.34
N LEU A 83 12.60 1.30 15.42
CA LEU A 83 11.78 1.45 14.21
C LEU A 83 10.30 1.64 14.57
N HIS A 84 9.78 0.85 15.51
CA HIS A 84 8.43 1.03 16.04
C HIS A 84 8.18 2.46 16.53
N GLU A 85 9.12 3.03 17.29
CA GLU A 85 9.05 4.42 17.72
C GLU A 85 9.09 5.39 16.55
N ARG A 86 10.02 5.19 15.60
CA ARG A 86 10.15 6.06 14.42
C ARG A 86 8.87 6.10 13.60
N ILE A 87 8.26 4.95 13.29
CA ILE A 87 7.02 4.88 12.52
C ILE A 87 5.90 5.63 13.26
N ARG A 88 5.78 5.46 14.58
CA ARG A 88 4.77 6.18 15.38
C ARG A 88 4.96 7.70 15.38
N ARG A 89 6.20 8.18 15.23
CA ARG A 89 6.50 9.62 15.16
C ARG A 89 6.30 10.20 13.77
N GLU A 90 6.64 9.43 12.74
CA GLU A 90 6.62 9.88 11.34
C GLU A 90 5.25 9.70 10.67
N PHE A 91 4.50 8.67 11.08
CA PHE A 91 3.20 8.29 10.51
C PHE A 91 2.16 8.07 11.62
N PRO A 92 1.83 9.10 12.43
CA PRO A 92 0.87 8.99 13.53
C PRO A 92 -0.55 8.60 13.10
N GLU A 93 -0.88 8.76 11.82
CA GLU A 93 -2.15 8.37 11.20
C GLU A 93 -2.28 6.85 10.99
N LEU A 94 -1.17 6.11 10.96
CA LEU A 94 -1.20 4.65 10.87
C LEU A 94 -1.61 4.04 12.21
N ARG A 95 -2.35 2.92 12.16
CA ARG A 95 -2.66 2.16 13.38
C ARG A 95 -1.53 1.19 13.65
N ILE A 96 -0.88 1.33 14.80
CA ILE A 96 0.32 0.55 15.14
C ILE A 96 0.08 -0.17 16.46
N TYR A 97 0.36 -1.47 16.50
CA TYR A 97 0.21 -2.30 17.69
C TYR A 97 1.52 -2.40 18.48
N ARG A 98 1.45 -3.01 19.66
CA ARG A 98 2.64 -3.23 20.50
C ARG A 98 3.67 -4.13 19.81
N VAL A 99 4.92 -3.97 20.22
CA VAL A 99 5.98 -4.95 19.94
C VAL A 99 5.73 -6.21 20.77
N TRP A 100 5.79 -7.36 20.10
CA TRP A 100 5.76 -8.69 20.71
C TRP A 100 7.17 -9.28 20.70
N ASP A 101 7.62 -9.72 21.87
CA ASP A 101 8.91 -10.34 22.12
C ASP A 101 8.86 -11.87 22.03
N LYS A 102 7.81 -12.43 21.42
CA LYS A 102 7.58 -13.85 21.28
C LYS A 102 6.65 -14.15 20.09
N PRO A 103 6.65 -15.39 19.58
CA PRO A 103 5.68 -15.83 18.58
C PRO A 103 4.23 -15.65 19.10
N ILE A 104 3.34 -15.18 18.23
CA ILE A 104 1.93 -14.99 18.55
C ILE A 104 1.04 -15.29 17.34
N GLY A 105 0.02 -16.12 17.50
CA GLY A 105 -0.83 -16.52 16.38
C GLY A 105 -0.03 -17.15 15.21
N PRO A 106 -0.18 -16.69 13.96
CA PRO A 106 0.56 -17.20 12.81
C PRO A 106 1.99 -16.63 12.69
N HIS A 107 2.43 -15.78 13.63
CA HIS A 107 3.72 -15.09 13.59
C HIS A 107 4.80 -15.90 14.29
N PRO A 108 5.81 -16.44 13.57
CA PRO A 108 6.75 -17.43 14.11
C PRO A 108 7.89 -16.85 14.95
N VAL A 109 8.07 -15.52 14.97
CA VAL A 109 9.12 -14.79 15.71
C VAL A 109 8.52 -13.50 16.30
N GLY A 110 9.31 -12.75 17.08
CA GLY A 110 8.91 -11.43 17.58
C GLY A 110 8.54 -10.47 16.44
N MET A 111 7.54 -9.63 16.66
CA MET A 111 7.01 -8.75 15.62
C MET A 111 6.18 -7.58 16.15
N PHE A 112 5.85 -6.64 15.28
CA PHE A 112 4.72 -5.72 15.48
C PHE A 112 3.97 -5.50 14.15
N GLU A 113 2.70 -5.10 14.25
CA GLU A 113 1.81 -4.86 13.12
C GLU A 113 1.55 -3.35 12.96
N VAL A 114 1.51 -2.91 11.71
CA VAL A 114 1.15 -1.56 11.27
C VAL A 114 0.06 -1.68 10.20
N ASN A 115 -1.08 -1.02 10.37
CA ASN A 115 -2.19 -1.10 9.43
C ASN A 115 -2.24 0.17 8.57
N VAL A 116 -2.39 -0.04 7.26
CA VAL A 116 -2.47 1.02 6.25
C VAL A 116 -3.92 1.14 5.75
N PHE A 117 -4.45 2.36 5.79
CA PHE A 117 -5.87 2.64 5.50
C PHE A 117 -6.11 3.26 4.13
N THR A 118 -5.11 3.93 3.57
CA THR A 118 -5.18 4.62 2.28
C THR A 118 -3.92 4.34 1.45
N PRO A 119 -3.99 4.33 0.10
CA PRO A 119 -2.83 4.15 -0.77
C PRO A 119 -1.76 5.23 -0.62
N GLU A 120 -2.16 6.50 -0.52
CA GLU A 120 -1.24 7.60 -0.25
C GLU A 120 -1.06 7.83 1.26
N VAL A 121 0.16 8.21 1.63
CA VAL A 121 0.53 8.56 3.00
C VAL A 121 0.80 10.07 3.02
N GLY A 122 -0.17 10.84 3.52
CA GLY A 122 -0.06 12.30 3.72
C GLY A 122 -1.14 13.13 3.03
N GLN A 123 -1.64 14.14 3.74
CA GLN A 123 -2.18 15.38 3.17
C GLN A 123 -1.16 16.50 3.37
#